data_AF-A0A4V1ITB1-F1
#
_entry.id   AF-A0A4V1ITB1-F1
#
_cell.length_a   1.000
_cell.length_b   1.000
_cell.length_c   1.000
_cell.angle_alpha   90.00
_cell.angle_beta   90.00
_cell.angle_gamma   90.00
#
_symmetry.space_group_name_H-M   'P 1'
#
loop_
_entity.id
_entity.type
_entity.pdbx_description
1 polymer ?
#
loop_
_entity_poly.entity_id
_entity_poly.type
_entity_poly.pdbx_seq_one_letter_code
_entity_poly.pdbx_strand_id
1 'polypeptide(L)'
;MAQQHGTRRTRADAAAEPPDAASGWRVSLEAGHRGRLTMRAVVLPAALVPPARVVVRLDPAPTDPRPGAPFLAHKTTWRAPYARARERAGVTGRDEVLLWDPEGYILDGSYTTVAVAPYGAADGAAAPWVTPDRACLPGLERAAQLRRGSLVLGRIHRSQLREGMVIRLMNSVRGVFEGTLQFSSDAC
;
A
#
# COMPACT_ATOMS: atom_id res chain seq x y z
N MET A 1 -21.99 25.74 -38.61
CA MET A 1 -20.72 24.97 -38.69
C MET A 1 -20.63 24.06 -37.47
N ALA A 2 -20.94 22.77 -37.62
CA ALA A 2 -20.95 21.80 -36.53
C ALA A 2 -19.58 21.09 -36.45
N GLN A 3 -18.86 21.27 -35.34
CA GLN A 3 -17.61 20.57 -35.08
C GLN A 3 -17.90 19.19 -34.49
N GLN A 4 -17.70 18.16 -35.31
CA GLN A 4 -17.74 16.76 -34.90
C GLN A 4 -16.55 16.46 -33.98
N HIS A 5 -16.83 16.20 -32.70
CA HIS A 5 -15.86 15.66 -31.76
C HIS A 5 -15.70 14.16 -31.99
N GLY A 6 -14.75 13.79 -32.86
CA GLY A 6 -14.39 12.41 -33.13
C GLY A 6 -13.87 11.71 -31.88
N THR A 7 -14.70 10.87 -31.26
CA THR A 7 -14.26 9.96 -30.20
C THR A 7 -13.37 8.88 -30.82
N ARG A 8 -12.04 9.10 -30.79
CA ARG A 8 -11.08 8.04 -31.12
C ARG A 8 -11.14 6.97 -30.04
N ARG A 9 -11.95 5.94 -30.29
CA ARG A 9 -11.89 4.67 -29.56
C ARG A 9 -10.54 4.01 -29.89
N THR A 10 -9.60 4.07 -28.96
CA THR A 10 -8.39 3.25 -29.04
C THR A 10 -8.77 1.81 -28.75
N ARG A 11 -8.68 0.97 -29.80
CA ARG A 11 -8.86 -0.48 -29.75
C ARG A 11 -7.83 -1.06 -28.76
N ALA A 12 -8.31 -1.74 -27.73
CA ALA A 12 -7.46 -2.51 -26.82
C ALA A 12 -7.12 -3.83 -27.52
N ASP A 13 -5.86 -3.99 -27.92
CA ASP A 13 -5.37 -5.26 -28.45
C ASP A 13 -4.96 -6.20 -27.32
N ALA A 14 -5.33 -7.47 -27.49
CA ALA A 14 -5.15 -8.65 -26.63
C ALA A 14 -6.00 -8.71 -25.35
N ALA A 15 -7.28 -9.09 -25.51
CA ALA A 15 -8.02 -9.76 -24.45
C ALA A 15 -7.36 -11.13 -24.22
N ALA A 16 -6.69 -11.31 -23.08
CA ALA A 16 -6.42 -12.65 -22.57
C ALA A 16 -7.78 -13.36 -22.40
N GLU A 17 -7.85 -14.66 -22.73
CA GLU A 17 -9.03 -15.46 -22.45
C GLU A 17 -9.45 -15.27 -20.99
N PRO A 18 -10.75 -15.12 -20.71
CA PRO A 18 -11.19 -14.99 -19.35
C PRO A 18 -10.75 -16.21 -18.56
N PRO A 19 -10.12 -16.02 -17.38
CA PRO A 19 -9.87 -17.14 -16.51
C PRO A 19 -11.20 -17.80 -16.14
N ASP A 20 -11.12 -19.02 -15.64
CA ASP A 20 -12.29 -19.69 -15.09
C ASP A 20 -13.06 -18.78 -14.11
N ALA A 21 -14.34 -19.10 -13.88
CA ALA A 21 -15.20 -18.31 -12.99
C ALA A 21 -14.68 -18.20 -11.55
N ALA A 22 -13.66 -18.98 -11.17
CA ALA A 22 -13.05 -18.99 -9.84
C ALA A 22 -11.85 -18.03 -9.71
N SER A 23 -11.24 -17.59 -10.81
CA SER A 23 -10.04 -16.75 -10.74
C SER A 23 -10.35 -15.27 -10.97
N GLY A 24 -9.94 -14.42 -10.02
CA GLY A 24 -10.05 -12.97 -10.15
C GLY A 24 -9.10 -12.39 -11.21
N TRP A 25 -9.23 -11.08 -11.45
CA TRP A 25 -8.31 -10.34 -12.32
C TRP A 25 -7.51 -9.31 -11.51
N ARG A 26 -6.23 -9.13 -11.86
CA ARG A 26 -5.49 -7.92 -11.52
C ARG A 26 -5.54 -6.96 -12.70
N VAL A 27 -6.21 -5.84 -12.48
CA VAL A 27 -6.29 -4.74 -13.43
C VAL A 27 -5.37 -3.59 -12.97
N SER A 28 -4.48 -3.16 -13.87
CA SER A 28 -3.70 -1.93 -13.71
C SER A 28 -4.18 -0.91 -14.74
N LEU A 29 -4.54 0.29 -14.27
CA LEU A 29 -4.84 1.44 -15.11
C LEU A 29 -3.78 2.51 -14.85
N GLU A 30 -3.13 2.98 -15.91
CA GLU A 30 -2.11 4.02 -15.85
C GLU A 30 -2.52 5.21 -16.73
N ALA A 31 -2.31 6.41 -16.21
CA ALA A 31 -2.57 7.65 -16.92
C ALA A 31 -1.25 8.40 -17.16
N GLY A 32 -0.91 8.63 -18.42
CA GLY A 32 0.23 9.46 -18.80
C GLY A 32 -0.08 10.96 -18.67
N HIS A 33 0.95 11.78 -18.53
CA HIS A 33 0.84 13.24 -18.40
C HIS A 33 0.12 13.94 -19.57
N ARG A 34 -0.04 13.28 -20.73
CA ARG A 34 -0.82 13.76 -21.89
C ARG A 34 -2.23 13.16 -21.97
N GLY A 35 -2.74 12.57 -20.89
CA GLY A 35 -4.08 11.96 -20.84
C GLY A 35 -4.22 10.60 -21.51
N ARG A 36 -3.12 10.00 -22.00
CA ARG A 36 -3.14 8.62 -22.52
C ARG A 36 -3.43 7.66 -21.37
N LEU A 37 -4.46 6.84 -21.53
CA LEU A 37 -4.77 5.75 -20.61
C LEU A 37 -4.25 4.42 -21.17
N THR A 38 -3.58 3.65 -20.34
CA THR A 38 -3.20 2.27 -20.62
C THR A 38 -3.81 1.35 -19.58
N MET A 39 -4.47 0.29 -20.02
CA MET A 39 -5.06 -0.71 -19.16
C MET A 39 -4.38 -2.05 -19.42
N ARG A 40 -4.01 -2.75 -18.36
CA ARG A 40 -3.51 -4.12 -18.42
C ARG A 40 -4.31 -4.97 -17.45
N ALA A 41 -4.92 -6.02 -17.96
CA ALA A 41 -5.58 -7.06 -17.17
C ALA A 41 -4.78 -8.35 -17.27
N VAL A 42 -4.52 -8.98 -16.13
CA VAL A 42 -3.95 -10.33 -16.06
C VAL A 42 -4.76 -11.16 -15.07
N VAL A 43 -4.84 -12.46 -15.29
CA VAL A 43 -5.38 -13.40 -14.28
C VAL A 43 -4.68 -13.10 -12.96
N LEU A 44 -5.45 -12.98 -11.87
CA LEU A 44 -4.93 -12.69 -10.55
C LEU A 44 -3.90 -13.76 -10.20
N PRO A 45 -2.60 -13.44 -10.16
CA PRO A 45 -1.60 -14.45 -9.88
C PRO A 45 -1.83 -14.99 -8.47
N ALA A 46 -1.76 -16.31 -8.28
CA ALA A 46 -1.86 -16.94 -6.96
C ALA A 46 -0.88 -16.33 -5.95
N ALA A 47 0.26 -15.80 -6.42
CA ALA A 47 1.22 -15.09 -5.60
C ALA A 47 0.73 -13.76 -5.00
N LEU A 48 -0.37 -13.21 -5.50
CA LEU A 48 -1.00 -12.01 -4.96
C LEU A 48 -2.08 -12.33 -3.92
N VAL A 49 -2.53 -13.58 -3.82
CA VAL A 49 -3.32 -14.01 -2.66
C VAL A 49 -2.41 -13.83 -1.43
N PRO A 50 -2.79 -12.98 -0.46
CA PRO A 50 -1.94 -12.70 0.68
C PRO A 50 -1.72 -14.01 1.46
N PRO A 51 -0.47 -14.32 1.85
CA PRO A 51 -0.23 -15.43 2.77
C PRO A 51 -0.89 -15.10 4.12
N ALA A 52 -1.04 -16.10 4.99
CA ALA A 52 -1.64 -15.90 6.31
C ALA A 52 -0.96 -14.77 7.09
N ARG A 53 0.35 -14.57 6.91
CA ARG A 53 1.14 -13.50 7.52
C ARG A 53 2.42 -13.23 6.73
N VAL A 54 2.81 -11.95 6.57
CA VAL A 54 4.09 -11.55 5.94
C VAL A 54 5.06 -10.99 6.98
N VAL A 55 6.35 -10.88 6.62
CA VAL A 55 7.29 -10.11 7.43
C VAL A 55 7.16 -8.63 7.08
N VAL A 56 7.16 -7.80 8.11
CA VAL A 56 7.18 -6.34 7.99
C VAL A 56 8.47 -5.85 8.63
N ARG A 57 9.25 -5.04 7.91
CA ARG A 57 10.44 -4.39 8.46
C ARG A 57 10.20 -2.90 8.65
N LEU A 58 10.92 -2.27 9.57
CA LEU A 58 11.02 -0.82 9.61
C LEU A 58 12.17 -0.38 8.69
N ASP A 59 11.95 0.65 7.86
CA ASP A 59 13.02 1.26 7.09
C ASP A 59 14.11 1.78 8.03
N PRO A 60 15.40 1.48 7.84
CA PRO A 60 16.45 1.98 8.72
C PRO A 60 16.69 3.50 8.58
N ALA A 61 16.16 4.14 7.53
CA ALA A 61 16.29 5.58 7.31
C ALA A 61 14.93 6.26 7.12
N PRO A 62 14.77 7.52 7.55
CA PRO A 62 13.53 8.25 7.33
C PRO A 62 13.34 8.56 5.84
N THR A 63 12.09 8.68 5.45
CA THR A 63 11.67 9.22 4.16
C THR A 63 11.19 10.65 4.36
N ASP A 64 11.93 11.63 3.84
CA ASP A 64 11.48 13.03 3.85
C ASP A 64 10.27 13.18 2.92
N PRO A 65 9.08 13.54 3.44
CA PRO A 65 7.91 13.70 2.62
C PRO A 65 7.93 14.99 1.78
N ARG A 66 8.76 15.99 2.11
CA ARG A 66 8.72 17.32 1.47
C ARG A 66 9.11 17.32 -0.01
N PRO A 67 10.20 16.66 -0.45
CA PRO A 67 10.59 16.65 -1.87
C PRO A 67 9.59 15.90 -2.78
N GLY A 68 8.67 15.12 -2.20
CA GLY A 68 7.74 14.26 -2.93
C GLY A 68 6.31 14.31 -2.42
N ALA A 69 5.91 15.36 -1.70
CA ALA A 69 4.62 15.41 -1.00
C ALA A 69 3.41 15.11 -1.92
N PRO A 70 3.34 15.63 -3.16
CA PRO A 70 2.28 15.24 -4.09
C PRO A 70 2.29 13.74 -4.44
N PHE A 71 3.47 13.13 -4.54
CA PHE A 71 3.62 11.71 -4.89
C PHE A 71 3.34 10.75 -3.73
N LEU A 72 3.35 11.24 -2.49
CA LEU A 72 2.89 10.47 -1.32
C LEU A 72 1.36 10.53 -1.18
N ALA A 73 0.73 11.61 -1.64
CA ALA A 73 -0.72 11.77 -1.65
C ALA A 73 -1.40 11.08 -2.84
N HIS A 74 -0.66 10.80 -3.92
CA HIS A 74 -1.20 10.21 -5.15
C HIS A 74 -0.44 8.95 -5.55
N LYS A 75 -1.17 7.90 -5.92
CA LYS A 75 -0.56 6.68 -6.45
C LYS A 75 0.00 6.97 -7.85
N THR A 76 1.32 7.10 -7.95
CA THR A 76 2.02 7.32 -9.22
C THR A 76 3.03 6.21 -9.51
N THR A 77 3.60 6.24 -10.71
CA THR A 77 4.71 5.36 -11.12
C THR A 77 6.06 5.82 -10.59
N TRP A 78 6.18 7.07 -10.10
CA TRP A 78 7.36 7.51 -9.38
C TRP A 78 7.38 6.87 -7.99
N ARG A 79 8.20 5.83 -7.84
CA ARG A 79 8.21 4.99 -6.62
C ARG A 79 9.61 4.82 -6.02
N ALA A 80 10.54 5.72 -6.38
CA ALA A 80 11.92 5.67 -5.93
C ALA A 80 12.07 5.65 -4.39
N PRO A 81 11.32 6.43 -3.60
CA PRO A 81 11.43 6.37 -2.14
C PRO A 81 11.07 4.98 -1.59
N TYR A 82 9.96 4.39 -2.06
CA TYR A 82 9.52 3.06 -1.66
C TYR A 82 10.50 1.96 -2.09
N ALA A 83 11.08 2.07 -3.30
CA ALA A 83 12.07 1.11 -3.77
C ALA A 83 13.35 1.14 -2.92
N ARG A 84 13.85 2.34 -2.61
CA ARG A 84 15.02 2.52 -1.74
C ARG A 84 14.76 2.02 -0.32
N ALA A 85 13.56 2.25 0.22
CA ALA A 85 13.16 1.72 1.52
C ALA A 85 13.23 0.19 1.56
N ARG A 86 12.70 -0.48 0.53
CA ARG A 86 12.76 -1.94 0.42
C ARG A 86 14.19 -2.46 0.32
N GLU A 87 15.02 -1.80 -0.49
CA GLU A 87 16.44 -2.13 -0.65
C GLU A 87 17.20 -2.00 0.67
N ARG A 88 17.11 -0.84 1.34
CA ARG A 88 17.77 -0.60 2.63
C ARG A 88 17.34 -1.58 3.70
N ALA A 89 16.06 -1.94 3.74
CA ALA A 89 15.53 -2.89 4.71
C ALA A 89 15.76 -4.35 4.32
N GLY A 90 16.38 -4.66 3.16
CA GLY A 90 16.59 -6.03 2.68
C GLY A 90 15.28 -6.78 2.36
N VAL A 91 14.20 -6.05 2.06
CA VAL A 91 12.86 -6.61 1.83
C VAL A 91 12.71 -7.07 0.39
N THR A 92 12.51 -8.38 0.22
CA THR A 92 12.28 -9.02 -1.09
C THR A 92 10.90 -9.69 -1.15
N GLY A 93 10.48 -10.12 -2.35
CA GLY A 93 9.25 -10.87 -2.53
C GLY A 93 7.99 -10.16 -2.00
N ARG A 94 7.26 -10.83 -1.10
CA ARG A 94 5.97 -10.38 -0.58
C ARG A 94 6.07 -9.60 0.73
N ASP A 95 7.25 -9.53 1.33
CA ASP A 95 7.43 -8.80 2.58
C ASP A 95 7.25 -7.30 2.36
N GLU A 96 7.00 -6.60 3.46
CA GLU A 96 6.68 -5.18 3.46
C GLU A 96 7.70 -4.39 4.30
N VAL A 97 7.86 -3.11 3.97
CA VAL A 97 8.65 -2.16 4.75
C VAL A 97 7.77 -0.99 5.14
N LEU A 98 7.84 -0.58 6.41
CA LEU A 98 7.20 0.64 6.93
C LEU A 98 8.12 1.83 6.71
N LEU A 99 7.57 2.85 6.06
CA LEU A 99 8.22 4.14 5.88
C LEU A 99 7.80 5.07 7.03
N TRP A 100 8.71 5.95 7.43
CA TRP A 100 8.50 6.93 8.49
C TRP A 100 9.15 8.27 8.13
N ASP A 101 8.60 9.37 8.62
CA ASP A 101 9.12 10.74 8.39
C ASP A 101 10.29 11.08 9.32
N PRO A 102 11.05 12.17 9.09
CA PRO A 102 12.16 12.56 9.97
C PRO A 102 11.75 12.77 11.44
N GLU A 103 10.48 13.09 11.69
CA GLU A 103 9.90 13.25 13.02
C GLU A 103 9.50 11.93 13.69
N GLY A 104 9.71 10.78 13.04
CA GLY A 104 9.47 9.47 13.62
C GLY A 104 8.06 8.90 13.38
N TYR A 105 7.20 9.58 12.63
CA TYR A 105 5.82 9.13 12.38
C TYR A 105 5.73 8.21 11.17
N ILE A 106 4.97 7.13 11.33
CA ILE A 106 4.72 6.14 10.27
C ILE A 106 3.87 6.77 9.16
N LEU A 107 4.29 6.53 7.92
CA LEU A 107 3.63 6.98 6.70
C LEU A 107 2.76 5.88 6.09
N ASP A 108 3.39 4.97 5.36
CA ASP A 108 2.77 3.86 4.63
C ASP A 108 3.73 2.67 4.60
N GLY A 109 3.25 1.55 4.08
CA GLY A 109 4.10 0.50 3.55
C GLY A 109 4.63 0.85 2.16
N SER A 110 5.57 0.06 1.63
CA SER A 110 6.04 0.28 0.27
C SER A 110 4.93 0.08 -0.77
N TYR A 111 4.00 -0.87 -0.58
CA TYR A 111 2.88 -1.08 -1.50
C TYR A 111 1.51 -1.19 -0.82
N THR A 112 1.46 -0.90 0.48
CA THR A 112 0.26 -0.97 1.33
C THR A 112 0.07 0.32 2.12
N THR A 113 -1.18 0.61 2.48
CA THR A 113 -1.48 1.48 3.61
C THR A 113 -1.51 0.63 4.89
N VAL A 114 -1.11 1.20 6.03
CA VAL A 114 -0.93 0.44 7.28
C VAL A 114 -1.85 0.89 8.41
N ALA A 115 -2.06 0.00 9.37
CA ALA A 115 -2.69 0.31 10.64
C ALA A 115 -2.11 -0.55 11.79
N VAL A 116 -2.18 -0.04 13.01
CA VAL A 116 -1.74 -0.71 14.24
C VAL A 116 -2.90 -0.83 15.23
N ALA A 117 -2.84 -1.83 16.11
CA ALA A 117 -3.80 -1.93 17.20
C ALA A 117 -3.68 -0.69 18.13
N PRO A 118 -4.77 -0.23 18.75
CA PRO A 118 -4.72 0.83 19.74
C PRO A 118 -3.76 0.51 20.89
N TYR A 119 -3.15 1.54 21.48
CA TYR A 119 -2.26 1.35 22.62
C TYR A 119 -2.97 0.64 23.78
N GLY A 120 -2.38 -0.43 24.30
CA GLY A 120 -2.95 -1.23 25.40
C GLY A 120 -4.06 -2.19 24.99
N ALA A 121 -4.47 -2.21 23.71
CA ALA A 121 -5.35 -3.25 23.21
C ALA A 121 -4.56 -4.56 23.02
N ALA A 122 -5.12 -5.68 23.47
CA ALA A 122 -4.61 -6.99 23.06
C ALA A 122 -4.80 -7.17 21.55
N ASP A 123 -3.91 -7.94 20.91
CA ASP A 123 -4.06 -8.30 19.51
C ASP A 123 -5.44 -8.96 19.29
N GLY A 124 -6.25 -8.37 18.40
CA GLY A 124 -7.60 -8.85 18.10
C GLY A 124 -8.73 -8.28 18.96
N ALA A 125 -8.46 -7.31 19.86
CA ALA A 125 -9.51 -6.61 20.59
C ALA A 125 -10.47 -5.86 19.64
N ALA A 126 -11.73 -5.72 20.05
CA ALA A 126 -12.82 -5.10 19.28
C ALA A 126 -12.74 -3.57 19.14
N ALA A 127 -11.53 -3.01 19.16
CA ALA A 127 -11.28 -1.59 18.97
C ALA A 127 -10.83 -1.32 17.52
N PRO A 128 -11.21 -0.16 16.94
CA PRO A 128 -10.78 0.19 15.60
C PRO A 128 -9.26 0.36 15.53
N TRP A 129 -8.66 -0.09 14.43
CA TRP A 129 -7.21 0.03 14.25
C TRP A 129 -6.84 1.47 13.89
N VAL A 130 -5.67 1.93 14.34
CA VAL A 130 -5.17 3.28 14.08
C VAL A 130 -4.38 3.27 12.78
N THR A 131 -4.77 4.09 11.80
CA THR A 131 -4.04 4.31 10.53
C THR A 131 -3.49 5.73 10.47
N PRO A 132 -2.32 5.98 9.84
CA PRO A 132 -1.73 7.32 9.74
C PRO A 132 -2.70 8.39 9.24
N ASP A 133 -2.64 9.58 9.85
CA ASP A 133 -3.51 10.72 9.56
C ASP A 133 -3.04 11.60 8.39
N ARG A 134 -1.75 11.50 8.02
CA ARG A 134 -1.09 12.36 7.03
C ARG A 134 -0.01 11.60 6.25
N ALA A 135 0.45 12.21 5.16
CA ALA A 135 1.60 11.77 4.37
C ALA A 135 1.54 10.28 3.96
N CYS A 136 0.32 9.78 3.78
CA CYS A 136 -0.01 8.45 3.33
C CYS A 136 -0.95 8.51 2.12
N LEU A 137 -0.93 7.47 1.31
CA LEU A 137 -1.82 7.29 0.19
C LEU A 137 -3.28 7.18 0.68
N PRO A 138 -4.25 7.83 0.01
CA PRO A 138 -5.67 7.63 0.24
C PRO A 138 -6.11 6.30 -0.39
N GLY A 139 -5.54 5.19 0.07
CA GLY A 139 -5.79 3.86 -0.46
C GLY A 139 -7.28 3.50 -0.42
N LEU A 140 -7.79 2.89 -1.51
CA LEU A 140 -9.21 2.57 -1.63
C LEU A 140 -9.71 1.63 -0.52
N GLU A 141 -8.92 0.62 -0.17
CA GLU A 141 -9.23 -0.30 0.93
C GLU A 141 -9.24 0.43 2.28
N ARG A 142 -8.22 1.26 2.56
CA ARG A 142 -8.18 2.13 3.75
C ARG A 142 -9.41 3.02 3.86
N ALA A 143 -9.82 3.66 2.77
CA ALA A 143 -11.02 4.51 2.74
C ALA A 143 -12.30 3.70 3.02
N ALA A 144 -12.40 2.48 2.51
CA ALA A 144 -13.52 1.59 2.78
C ALA A 144 -13.57 1.15 4.25
N GLN A 145 -12.43 0.83 4.85
CA GLN A 145 -12.32 0.44 6.26
C GLN A 145 -12.61 1.61 7.22
N LEU A 146 -12.18 2.83 6.89
CA LEU A 146 -12.55 4.06 7.61
C LEU A 146 -14.06 4.28 7.60
N ARG A 147 -14.72 4.14 6.43
CA ARG A 147 -16.19 4.26 6.33
C ARG A 147 -16.95 3.22 7.14
N ARG A 148 -16.38 2.02 7.31
CA ARG A 148 -16.96 0.93 8.11
C ARG A 148 -16.69 1.08 9.62
N GLY A 149 -15.89 2.07 10.03
CA GLY A 149 -15.49 2.24 11.43
C GLY A 149 -14.48 1.20 11.93
N SER A 150 -13.89 0.40 11.03
CA SER A 150 -12.84 -0.57 11.39
C SER A 150 -11.46 0.08 11.55
N LEU A 151 -11.28 1.28 10.99
CA LEU A 151 -10.12 2.14 11.19
C LEU A 151 -10.51 3.48 11.78
N VAL A 152 -9.58 4.08 12.51
CA VAL A 152 -9.59 5.49 12.90
C VAL A 152 -8.28 6.16 12.48
N LEU A 153 -8.34 7.46 12.19
CA LEU A 153 -7.13 8.24 11.90
C LEU A 153 -6.37 8.54 13.19
N GLY A 154 -5.04 8.42 13.13
CA GLY A 154 -4.18 8.81 14.24
C GLY A 154 -2.72 8.87 13.84
N ARG A 155 -1.91 9.46 14.72
CA ARG A 155 -0.46 9.50 14.55
C ARG A 155 0.16 8.27 15.20
N ILE A 156 0.98 7.56 14.44
CA ILE A 156 1.71 6.38 14.92
C ILE A 156 3.18 6.76 14.93
N HIS A 157 3.79 6.84 16.10
CA HIS A 157 5.22 7.12 16.21
C HIS A 157 6.00 5.79 16.28
N ARG A 158 7.15 5.72 15.63
CA ARG A 158 7.97 4.48 15.57
C ARG A 158 8.34 3.91 16.94
N SER A 159 8.42 4.75 17.98
CA SER A 159 8.67 4.30 19.36
C SER A 159 7.53 3.49 19.98
N GLN A 160 6.35 3.48 19.36
CA GLN A 160 5.21 2.67 19.77
C GLN A 160 5.30 1.24 19.19
N LEU A 161 6.15 1.03 18.19
CA LEU A 161 6.34 -0.24 17.52
C LEU A 161 7.24 -1.17 18.35
N ARG A 162 6.96 -2.48 18.30
CA ARG A 162 7.68 -3.51 19.06
C ARG A 162 7.93 -4.74 18.19
N GLU A 163 9.01 -5.46 18.47
CA GLU A 163 9.29 -6.75 17.84
C GLU A 163 8.09 -7.68 17.99
N GLY A 164 7.70 -8.37 16.92
CA GLY A 164 6.55 -9.27 16.92
C GLY A 164 5.18 -8.59 16.77
N MET A 165 5.12 -7.26 16.78
CA MET A 165 3.85 -6.51 16.69
C MET A 165 3.11 -6.83 15.39
N VAL A 166 1.79 -7.06 15.49
CA VAL A 166 0.94 -7.24 14.31
C VAL A 166 0.66 -5.90 13.65
N ILE A 167 0.96 -5.82 12.36
CA ILE A 167 0.65 -4.69 11.49
C ILE A 167 -0.45 -5.10 10.52
N ARG A 168 -1.51 -4.32 10.47
CA ARG A 168 -2.57 -4.50 9.48
C ARG A 168 -2.19 -3.78 8.19
N LEU A 169 -2.13 -4.55 7.11
CA LEU A 169 -1.70 -4.11 5.79
C LEU A 169 -2.88 -4.13 4.82
N MET A 170 -2.99 -3.10 3.98
CA MET A 170 -4.16 -2.92 3.13
C MET A 170 -3.78 -2.43 1.75
N ASN A 171 -4.36 -3.03 0.71
CA ASN A 171 -4.41 -2.46 -0.63
C ASN A 171 -5.58 -3.05 -1.43
N SER A 172 -5.99 -2.40 -2.53
CA SER A 172 -7.17 -2.80 -3.30
C SER A 172 -7.03 -4.13 -4.05
N VAL A 173 -5.82 -4.67 -4.19
CA VAL A 173 -5.58 -5.94 -4.91
C VAL A 173 -5.67 -7.13 -3.97
N ARG A 174 -5.21 -6.96 -2.72
CA ARG A 174 -5.10 -8.03 -1.73
C ARG A 174 -6.09 -7.89 -0.57
N GLY A 175 -6.88 -6.82 -0.54
CA GLY A 175 -7.75 -6.51 0.58
C GLY A 175 -6.94 -6.19 1.84
N VAL A 176 -7.40 -6.72 2.97
CA VAL A 176 -6.76 -6.59 4.28
C VAL A 176 -6.04 -7.87 4.63
N PHE A 177 -4.80 -7.76 5.07
CA PHE A 177 -3.99 -8.88 5.56
C PHE A 177 -3.06 -8.40 6.67
N GLU A 178 -2.34 -9.33 7.28
CA GLU A 178 -1.51 -9.04 8.45
C GLU A 178 -0.04 -9.34 8.17
N GLY A 179 0.81 -8.58 8.85
CA GLY A 179 2.24 -8.83 8.89
C GLY A 179 2.75 -8.74 10.32
N THR A 180 3.88 -9.39 10.57
CA THR A 180 4.59 -9.32 11.85
C THR A 180 5.79 -8.41 11.70
N LEU A 181 5.88 -7.40 12.55
CA LEU A 181 7.01 -6.49 12.59
C LEU A 181 8.25 -7.22 13.11
N GLN A 182 9.33 -7.13 12.34
CA GLN A 182 10.66 -7.57 12.68
C GLN A 182 11.62 -6.39 12.49
N PHE A 183 12.28 -5.99 13.56
CA PHE A 183 13.42 -5.11 13.46
C PHE A 183 14.56 -5.88 12.81
N SER A 184 15.32 -5.21 11.94
CA SER A 184 16.57 -5.78 11.47
C SER A 184 17.45 -6.01 12.70
N SER A 185 17.87 -7.26 12.89
CA SER A 185 18.96 -7.60 13.79
C SER A 185 20.22 -7.03 13.15
N ASP A 186 20.47 -5.75 13.37
CA ASP A 186 21.78 -5.20 13.10
C ASP A 186 22.75 -5.89 14.08
N ALA A 187 23.76 -6.53 13.48
CA ALA A 187 24.92 -7.04 14.19
C ALA A 187 25.45 -5.94 15.12
N CYS A 188 25.74 -6.35 16.35
CA CYS A 188 26.53 -5.60 17.33
C CYS A 188 27.71 -4.85 16.69
#